data_AF-A0A822ADY1-F1
#
_entry.id   AF-A0A822ADY1-F1
#
_cell.length_a   1.000
_cell.length_b   1.000
_cell.length_c   1.000
_cell.angle_alpha   90.00
_cell.angle_beta   90.00
_cell.angle_gamma   90.00
#
_symmetry.space_group_name_H-M   'P 1'
#
loop_
_entity.id
_entity.type
_entity.pdbx_description
1 polymer ?
#
loop_
_entity_poly.entity_id
_entity_poly.type
_entity_poly.pdbx_seq_one_letter_code
_entity_poly.pdbx_strand_id
1 'polypeptide(L)'
;LGEYGIGLTWKYPFSLNYWKSILLNKSFESLSEQTEYNQSKIIVQVESLTKYFPQTNRTIINNITFNLYQNQIAALLGHNGAGKTTLMNMLCGFYEQTDGTIQICNYETRSHIDYLPQLISYCPQ
;
A
#
# COMPACT_ATOMS: atom_id res chain seq x y z
N LEU A 1 -5.04 -22.03 -1.72
CA LEU A 1 -5.16 -22.42 -0.29
C LEU A 1 -5.31 -23.93 -0.25
N GLY A 2 -4.47 -24.63 0.52
CA GLY A 2 -4.69 -26.04 0.80
C GLY A 2 -5.94 -26.20 1.67
N GLU A 3 -6.73 -27.24 1.43
CA GLU A 3 -8.07 -27.41 2.02
C GLU A 3 -8.11 -27.55 3.55
N TYR A 4 -6.97 -27.62 4.24
CA TYR A 4 -6.93 -27.94 5.68
C TYR A 4 -5.95 -27.11 6.51
N GLY A 5 -5.56 -25.91 6.04
CA GLY A 5 -4.69 -25.01 6.83
C GLY A 5 -3.26 -25.51 7.05
N ILE A 6 -2.87 -26.60 6.39
CA ILE A 6 -1.50 -27.10 6.37
C ILE A 6 -0.71 -26.21 5.40
N GLY A 7 0.39 -25.62 5.86
CA GLY A 7 1.32 -24.91 4.99
C GLY A 7 1.83 -25.84 3.91
N LEU A 8 1.45 -25.57 2.67
CA LEU A 8 1.99 -26.27 1.50
C LEU A 8 3.53 -26.09 1.51
N THR A 9 4.24 -27.18 1.19
CA THR A 9 5.71 -27.24 1.26
C THR A 9 6.36 -26.13 0.42
N TRP A 10 7.58 -25.71 0.82
CA TRP A 10 8.42 -24.61 0.29
C TRP A 10 8.81 -24.71 -1.21
N LYS A 11 7.87 -25.05 -2.09
CA LYS A 11 8.01 -25.16 -3.55
C LYS A 11 7.32 -24.00 -4.28
N TYR A 12 7.02 -22.92 -3.57
CA TYR A 12 6.09 -21.88 -4.00
C TYR A 12 6.53 -20.95 -5.14
N PRO A 13 7.81 -20.83 -5.54
CA PRO A 13 8.16 -20.20 -6.81
C PRO A 13 8.42 -21.20 -7.95
N PHE A 14 8.50 -22.51 -7.69
CA PHE A 14 8.88 -23.53 -8.69
C PHE A 14 7.72 -24.43 -9.14
N SER A 15 6.55 -24.30 -8.53
CA SER A 15 5.36 -25.02 -8.97
C SER A 15 4.78 -24.35 -10.21
N LEU A 16 4.77 -25.09 -11.32
CA LEU A 16 4.12 -24.65 -12.57
C LEU A 16 2.65 -24.26 -12.34
N ASN A 17 1.97 -24.90 -11.37
CA ASN A 17 0.58 -24.62 -11.03
C ASN A 17 0.38 -23.27 -10.30
N TYR A 18 1.38 -22.79 -9.56
CA TYR A 18 1.33 -21.46 -8.92
C TYR A 18 1.40 -20.36 -9.99
N TRP A 19 2.32 -20.48 -10.93
CA TRP A 19 2.40 -19.55 -12.06
C TRP A 19 1.26 -19.73 -13.04
N LYS A 20 0.61 -20.90 -13.10
CA LYS A 20 -0.52 -21.14 -14.02
C LYS A 20 -1.69 -20.20 -13.75
N SER A 21 -2.01 -19.86 -12.49
CA SER A 21 -3.07 -18.89 -12.21
C SER A 21 -2.68 -17.47 -12.62
N ILE A 22 -1.43 -17.08 -12.37
CA ILE A 22 -0.86 -15.78 -12.78
C ILE A 22 -0.81 -15.67 -14.31
N LEU A 23 -0.39 -16.74 -15.00
CA LEU A 23 -0.30 -16.81 -16.45
C LEU A 23 -1.67 -16.93 -17.10
N LEU A 24 -2.64 -17.61 -16.47
CA LEU A 24 -4.04 -17.65 -16.93
C LEU A 24 -4.67 -16.26 -16.84
N ASN A 25 -4.44 -15.52 -15.74
CA ASN A 25 -4.84 -14.13 -15.63
C ASN A 25 -4.17 -13.27 -16.72
N LYS A 26 -2.87 -13.49 -16.98
CA LYS A 26 -2.12 -12.75 -17.99
C LYS A 26 -2.56 -13.06 -19.43
N SER A 27 -3.01 -14.29 -19.71
CA SER A 27 -3.58 -14.66 -21.02
C SER A 27 -5.01 -14.14 -21.23
N PHE A 28 -5.77 -13.91 -20.16
CA PHE A 28 -7.07 -13.24 -20.25
C PHE A 28 -6.92 -11.74 -20.50
N GLU A 29 -5.80 -11.16 -20.05
CA GLU A 29 -5.45 -9.75 -20.24
C GLU A 29 -5.01 -9.42 -21.69
N SER A 30 -4.51 -10.40 -22.46
CA SER A 30 -4.04 -10.19 -23.83
C SER A 30 -5.11 -10.21 -24.93
N LEU A 31 -6.41 -10.33 -24.60
CA LEU A 31 -7.51 -10.40 -25.57
C LEU A 31 -8.62 -9.36 -25.35
N SER A 32 -8.35 -8.28 -24.61
CA SER A 32 -9.29 -7.15 -24.50
C SER A 32 -8.59 -5.80 -24.57
N GLU A 33 -8.03 -5.48 -25.74
CA GLU A 33 -7.75 -4.09 -26.15
C GLU A 33 -9.03 -3.34 -26.57
N GLN A 34 -10.07 -3.38 -25.71
CA GLN A 34 -11.24 -2.53 -25.88
C GLN A 34 -11.49 -1.75 -24.59
N THR A 35 -11.00 -0.52 -24.62
CA THR A 35 -11.52 0.69 -23.97
C THR A 35 -12.80 0.52 -23.15
N GLU A 36 -12.66 0.04 -21.92
CA GLU A 36 -13.50 0.47 -20.82
C GLU A 36 -12.62 1.22 -19.83
N TYR A 37 -12.99 2.47 -19.55
CA TYR A 37 -12.43 3.25 -18.46
C TYR A 37 -12.65 2.50 -17.15
N ASN A 38 -11.72 1.61 -16.80
CA ASN A 38 -11.62 1.12 -15.43
C ASN A 38 -11.23 2.34 -14.59
N GLN A 39 -12.23 3.01 -14.00
CA GLN A 39 -12.03 3.88 -12.84
C GLN A 39 -11.42 3.00 -11.75
N SER A 40 -10.09 2.89 -11.77
CA SER A 40 -9.37 2.13 -10.79
C SER A 40 -9.67 2.78 -9.43
N LYS A 41 -10.34 2.02 -8.57
CA LYS A 41 -10.81 2.51 -7.28
C LYS A 41 -9.61 3.00 -6.47
N ILE A 42 -9.63 4.25 -6.01
CA ILE A 42 -8.59 4.75 -5.10
C ILE A 42 -8.76 4.01 -3.76
N ILE A 43 -7.67 3.39 -3.31
CA ILE A 43 -7.61 2.66 -2.03
C ILE A 43 -6.87 3.48 -0.99
N VAL A 44 -5.84 4.22 -1.38
CA VAL A 44 -5.12 5.14 -0.50
C VAL A 44 -5.10 6.52 -1.15
N GLN A 45 -5.50 7.53 -0.41
CA GLN A 45 -5.45 8.93 -0.82
C GLN A 45 -4.68 9.71 0.24
N VAL A 46 -3.67 10.44 -0.21
CA VAL A 46 -2.81 11.27 0.62
C VAL A 46 -2.83 12.67 0.05
N GLU A 47 -3.21 13.66 0.86
CA GLU A 47 -3.28 15.06 0.44
C GLU A 47 -2.46 15.95 1.35
N SER A 48 -1.55 16.72 0.73
CA SER A 48 -0.71 17.73 1.37
C SER A 48 -0.03 17.26 2.67
N LEU A 49 0.39 16.00 2.68
CA LEU A 49 0.90 15.34 3.87
C LEU A 49 2.21 15.96 4.32
N THR A 50 2.27 16.37 5.57
CA THR A 50 3.45 16.96 6.20
C THR A 50 3.73 16.34 7.56
N LYS A 51 5.01 16.05 7.82
CA LYS A 51 5.49 15.55 9.11
C LYS A 51 6.68 16.36 9.59
N TYR A 52 6.46 17.08 10.67
CA TYR A 52 7.45 17.86 11.39
C TYR A 52 7.70 17.25 12.78
N PHE A 53 8.97 17.15 13.16
CA PHE A 53 9.38 16.69 14.49
C PHE A 53 9.90 17.88 15.31
N PRO A 54 9.15 18.34 16.33
CA PRO A 54 9.55 19.50 17.12
C PRO A 54 10.83 19.28 17.92
N GLN A 55 11.09 18.04 18.34
CA GLN A 55 12.28 17.66 19.12
C GLN A 55 13.59 17.92 18.38
N THR A 56 13.59 17.76 17.06
CA THR A 56 14.77 17.93 16.21
C THR A 56 14.68 19.18 15.33
N ASN A 57 13.55 19.92 15.41
CA ASN A 57 13.22 21.04 14.55
C ASN A 57 13.42 20.72 13.06
N ARG A 58 12.92 19.56 12.62
CA ARG A 58 13.09 19.06 11.25
C ARG A 58 11.78 18.58 10.64
N THR A 59 11.55 19.01 9.41
CA THR A 59 10.49 18.49 8.53
C THR A 59 11.03 17.30 7.76
N ILE A 60 10.43 16.12 7.95
CA ILE A 60 10.84 14.88 7.30
C ILE A 60 10.07 14.66 5.99
N ILE A 61 8.79 15.02 5.99
CA ILE A 61 7.90 14.93 4.83
C ILE A 61 7.22 16.29 4.69
N ASN A 62 7.19 16.84 3.49
CA ASN A 62 6.72 18.19 3.22
C ASN A 62 5.75 18.20 2.03
N ASN A 63 4.47 18.44 2.30
CA ASN A 63 3.40 18.64 1.33
C ASN A 63 3.33 17.57 0.21
N ILE A 64 3.38 16.29 0.59
CA ILE A 64 3.30 15.19 -0.37
C ILE A 64 1.84 14.84 -0.67
N THR A 65 1.49 14.69 -1.94
CA THR A 65 0.15 14.28 -2.40
C THR A 65 0.27 13.13 -3.40
N PHE A 66 -0.45 12.03 -3.17
CA PHE A 66 -0.52 10.91 -4.13
C PHE A 66 -1.73 10.01 -3.86
N ASN A 67 -2.12 9.26 -4.88
CA ASN A 67 -3.17 8.25 -4.81
C ASN A 67 -2.59 6.87 -5.16
N LEU A 68 -3.01 5.85 -4.42
CA LEU A 68 -2.80 4.45 -4.77
C LEU A 68 -4.13 3.81 -5.15
N TYR A 69 -4.11 3.13 -6.28
CA TYR A 69 -5.29 2.50 -6.86
C TYR A 69 -5.35 1.01 -6.49
N GLN A 70 -6.56 0.46 -6.55
CA GLN A 70 -6.78 -0.96 -6.36
C GLN A 70 -5.94 -1.77 -7.34
N ASN A 71 -5.30 -2.84 -6.84
CA ASN A 71 -4.38 -3.72 -7.56
C ASN A 71 -3.09 -3.03 -8.06
N GLN A 72 -2.80 -1.80 -7.66
CA GLN A 72 -1.54 -1.14 -7.98
C GLN A 72 -0.43 -1.61 -7.04
N ILE A 73 0.74 -1.91 -7.62
CA ILE A 73 1.98 -2.12 -6.88
C ILE A 73 2.81 -0.84 -7.00
N ALA A 74 3.13 -0.21 -5.87
CA ALA A 74 3.96 0.98 -5.80
C ALA A 74 5.24 0.69 -5.00
N ALA A 75 6.33 1.35 -5.39
CA ALA A 75 7.61 1.26 -4.68
C ALA A 75 8.04 2.66 -4.20
N LEU A 76 8.40 2.76 -2.92
CA LEU A 76 8.91 3.99 -2.33
C LEU A 76 10.45 3.97 -2.33
N LEU A 77 11.06 4.83 -3.15
CA LEU A 77 12.51 4.87 -3.36
C LEU A 77 13.12 6.17 -2.84
N GLY A 78 14.38 6.12 -2.39
CA GLY A 78 15.10 7.27 -1.86
C GLY A 78 16.28 6.89 -0.97
N HIS A 79 17.15 7.84 -0.65
CA HIS A 79 18.31 7.62 0.21
C HIS A 79 17.92 7.27 1.66
N ASN A 80 18.88 6.76 2.45
CA ASN A 80 18.68 6.54 3.89
C ASN A 80 18.41 7.87 4.58
N GLY A 81 17.37 7.93 5.42
CA GLY A 81 16.93 9.16 6.07
C GLY A 81 16.02 10.06 5.24
N ALA A 82 15.64 9.69 4.00
CA ALA A 82 14.69 10.45 3.18
C ALA A 82 13.24 10.46 3.71
N GLY A 83 12.96 9.81 4.85
CA GLY A 83 11.61 9.74 5.42
C GLY A 83 10.74 8.59 4.90
N LYS A 84 11.30 7.61 4.17
CA LYS A 84 10.54 6.47 3.63
C LYS A 84 9.79 5.66 4.69
N THR A 85 10.51 5.22 5.72
CA THR A 85 9.93 4.49 6.86
C THR A 85 8.95 5.38 7.62
N THR A 86 9.23 6.67 7.75
CA THR A 86 8.32 7.64 8.37
C THR A 86 7.00 7.74 7.62
N LEU A 87 7.04 7.79 6.28
CA LEU A 87 5.84 7.79 5.43
C LEU A 87 5.04 6.50 5.59
N MET A 88 5.70 5.35 5.51
CA MET A 88 5.06 4.04 5.72
C MET A 88 4.41 3.93 7.10
N ASN A 89 5.10 4.41 8.14
CA ASN A 89 4.57 4.39 9.51
C ASN A 89 3.35 5.30 9.68
N MET A 90 3.30 6.44 8.98
CA MET A 90 2.10 7.28 8.97
C MET A 90 0.94 6.63 8.22
N LEU A 91 1.20 5.99 7.08
CA LEU A 91 0.17 5.24 6.35
C LEU A 91 -0.41 4.10 7.20
N CYS A 92 0.44 3.42 7.99
CA CYS A 92 0.00 2.35 8.89
C CYS A 92 -0.64 2.84 10.20
N GLY A 93 -0.70 4.15 10.44
CA GLY A 93 -1.24 4.74 11.67
C GLY A 93 -0.31 4.68 12.89
N PHE A 94 0.96 4.27 12.75
CA PHE A 94 1.93 4.28 13.86
C PHE A 94 2.40 5.68 14.25
N TYR A 95 2.36 6.62 13.30
CA TYR A 95 2.65 8.02 13.54
C TYR A 95 1.54 8.89 13.00
N GLU A 96 1.12 9.87 13.80
CA GLU A 96 0.20 10.90 13.34
C GLU A 96 0.93 11.89 12.42
N GLN A 97 0.27 12.33 11.35
CA GLN A 97 0.77 13.42 10.53
C GLN A 97 0.65 14.77 11.23
N THR A 98 1.53 15.72 10.91
CA THR A 98 1.45 17.10 11.43
C THR A 98 0.34 17.85 10.71
N ASP A 99 0.38 17.84 9.38
CA ASP A 99 -0.64 18.44 8.51
C ASP A 99 -1.00 17.50 7.36
N GLY A 100 -2.12 17.79 6.69
CA GLY A 100 -2.66 16.99 5.61
C GLY A 100 -3.53 15.82 6.08
N THR A 101 -4.03 15.06 5.12
CA THR A 101 -4.99 13.96 5.32
C THR A 101 -4.47 12.67 4.70
N ILE A 102 -4.82 11.55 5.34
CA ILE A 102 -4.60 10.19 4.82
C ILE A 102 -5.93 9.46 4.93
N GLN A 103 -6.38 8.91 3.81
CA GLN A 103 -7.59 8.09 3.73
C GLN A 103 -7.27 6.74 3.12
N ILE A 104 -7.79 5.68 3.74
CA ILE A 104 -7.54 4.28 3.36
C ILE A 104 -8.89 3.57 3.30
N CYS A 105 -9.24 3.02 2.13
CA CYS A 105 -10.54 2.41 1.87
C CYS A 105 -11.73 3.32 2.25
N ASN A 106 -11.60 4.64 2.05
CA ASN A 106 -12.54 5.70 2.45
C ASN A 106 -12.65 5.97 3.96
N TYR A 107 -11.77 5.40 4.78
CA TYR A 107 -11.66 5.73 6.20
C TYR A 107 -10.48 6.66 6.43
N GLU A 108 -10.68 7.77 7.16
CA GLU A 108 -9.57 8.65 7.53
C GLU A 108 -8.76 8.06 8.67
N THR A 109 -7.43 8.00 8.51
CA THR A 109 -6.51 7.35 9.45
C THR A 109 -6.56 7.93 10.86
N ARG A 110 -6.77 9.26 10.99
CA ARG A 110 -6.83 9.94 12.30
C ARG A 110 -8.09 9.63 13.09
N SER A 111 -9.24 9.54 12.43
CA SER A 111 -10.53 9.32 13.09
C SER A 111 -10.86 7.85 13.32
N HIS A 112 -10.26 6.95 12.52
CA HIS A 112 -10.64 5.53 12.47
C HIS A 112 -9.44 4.60 12.64
N ILE A 113 -8.57 4.91 13.60
CA ILE A 113 -7.34 4.16 13.86
C ILE A 113 -7.61 2.69 14.24
N ASP A 114 -8.71 2.40 14.91
CA ASP A 114 -9.11 1.05 15.34
C ASP A 114 -9.41 0.10 14.17
N TYR A 115 -9.75 0.65 12.99
CA TYR A 115 -10.07 -0.12 11.80
C TYR A 115 -8.86 -0.35 10.88
N LEU A 116 -7.79 0.44 11.02
CA LEU A 116 -6.60 0.33 10.16
C LEU A 116 -5.96 -1.07 10.12
N PRO A 117 -5.83 -1.80 11.25
CA PRO A 117 -5.24 -3.15 11.23
C PRO A 117 -6.05 -4.17 10.43
N GLN A 118 -7.33 -3.90 10.16
CA GLN A 118 -8.19 -4.75 9.33
C GLN A 118 -8.02 -4.45 7.83
N LEU A 119 -7.49 -3.27 7.50
CA LEU A 119 -7.33 -2.77 6.13
C LEU A 119 -5.90 -2.93 5.61
N ILE A 120 -4.90 -2.86 6.50
CA ILE A 120 -3.48 -2.81 6.15
C ILE A 120 -2.72 -3.90 6.90
N SER A 121 -1.76 -4.51 6.22
CA SER A 121 -0.74 -5.34 6.86
C SER A 121 0.63 -4.67 6.73
N TYR A 122 1.39 -4.64 7.82
CA TYR A 122 2.74 -4.07 7.86
C TYR A 122 3.76 -5.16 8.17
N CYS A 123 4.79 -5.26 7.33
CA CYS A 123 5.95 -6.13 7.58
C CYS A 123 7.12 -5.23 7.98
N PRO A 124 7.53 -5.21 9.26
CA PRO A 124 8.69 -4.44 9.69
C PRO A 124 9.97 -4.97 9.03
N GLN A 125 10.92 -4.06 8.81
CA GLN A 125 12.25 -4.36 8.28
C GLN A 125 13.16 -4.94 9.36
#